data_AF-A0A7S1KQR1-F1
#
_entry.id   AF-A0A7S1KQR1-F1
#
_cell.length_a   1.000
_cell.length_b   1.000
_cell.length_c   1.000
_cell.angle_alpha   90.00
_cell.angle_beta   90.00
_cell.angle_gamma   90.00
#
_symmetry.space_group_name_H-M   'P 1'
#
loop_
_entity.id
_entity.type
_entity.pdbx_description
1 polymer ?
#
loop_
_entity_poly.entity_id
_entity_poly.type
_entity_poly.pdbx_seq_one_letter_code
_entity_poly.pdbx_strand_id
1 'polypeptide(L)'
;LLSFPMATIRSTLRRLQIHFQGKSFRKALPSSTNFSISLFFIVALILVFFIAITISSVTSQYPDVISVIIIIIVISVLIFSLVLQPILRLISEMRKVSELDFSVLDGKYKYSPIKEVRNVQNIFIRLVSTMKAYKAFVPASLFEKDDDDDDEDTSNELGSNYLSLTLGNSSESPTNTTPSTYSPNAKKKAKAAGWLQKKLQASGKRMAVVLVVNIDNYNTLMTKVTTRDLVTVHQKFVNAIVNCVREQHGVVDGFTADKIEATWGGMKKYTENVHPSEAACNAALSIQTTIKNLNVDLERQGFPSISVRIGLDKGFVVLGVFGPLSMKMKSCQGTPFTIAHKLEQLNKRIGSNVLVSQRVYDDIEKSDKFRLRPVDILRSKEIDEENKHKMVVYQLQDGKSLLKESWMHAFEQNEIKEFHQLYEAAFECFQHGDHKRCIKLLNDLHKKMNFEDPPSDSLMKRAKLMLILKENIPSLNLSDLDIA
;
A
#
# COMPACT_ATOMS: atom_id res chain seq x y z
N LEU A 1 -39.49 -68.96 -31.60
CA LEU A 1 -40.32 -67.77 -31.92
C LEU A 1 -39.49 -66.51 -31.65
N LEU A 2 -38.53 -66.27 -32.56
CA LEU A 2 -37.79 -65.03 -32.68
C LEU A 2 -38.63 -64.07 -33.53
N SER A 3 -39.08 -62.96 -32.95
CA SER A 3 -39.38 -61.68 -33.63
C SER A 3 -40.21 -60.78 -32.71
N PHE A 4 -39.54 -60.06 -31.81
CA PHE A 4 -40.10 -58.83 -31.26
C PHE A 4 -39.36 -57.63 -31.85
N PRO A 5 -40.06 -56.51 -32.13
CA PRO A 5 -39.65 -55.62 -33.19
C PRO A 5 -38.59 -54.65 -32.65
N MET A 6 -37.36 -54.81 -33.12
CA MET A 6 -36.35 -53.75 -33.08
C MET A 6 -36.90 -52.42 -33.66
N ALA A 7 -37.96 -52.47 -34.48
CA ALA A 7 -38.68 -51.30 -34.96
C ALA A 7 -39.34 -50.47 -33.85
N THR A 8 -39.90 -51.07 -32.80
CA THR A 8 -40.62 -50.33 -31.75
C THR A 8 -39.65 -49.58 -30.86
N ILE A 9 -38.55 -50.23 -30.44
CA ILE A 9 -37.47 -49.61 -29.64
C ILE A 9 -36.73 -48.52 -30.44
N ARG A 10 -36.47 -48.76 -31.74
CA ARG A 10 -35.85 -47.76 -32.62
C ARG A 10 -36.80 -46.60 -32.92
N SER A 11 -38.12 -46.82 -32.87
CA SER A 11 -39.14 -45.78 -33.02
C SER A 11 -39.31 -44.94 -31.75
N THR A 12 -39.25 -45.52 -30.56
CA THR A 12 -39.25 -44.78 -29.29
C THR A 12 -37.94 -44.03 -29.09
N LEU A 13 -36.79 -44.63 -29.42
CA LEU A 13 -35.49 -43.94 -29.44
C LEU A 13 -35.47 -42.80 -30.48
N ARG A 14 -36.01 -42.99 -31.69
CA ARG A 14 -36.15 -41.88 -32.66
C ARG A 14 -37.12 -40.82 -32.19
N ARG A 15 -38.24 -41.16 -31.56
CA ARG A 15 -39.20 -40.17 -31.02
C ARG A 15 -38.60 -39.37 -29.87
N LEU A 16 -37.85 -40.00 -28.96
CA LEU A 16 -37.09 -39.32 -27.89
C LEU A 16 -35.95 -38.46 -28.45
N GLN A 17 -35.23 -38.94 -29.47
CA GLN A 17 -34.15 -38.21 -30.13
C GLN A 17 -34.67 -37.03 -30.97
N ILE A 18 -35.87 -37.14 -31.56
CA ILE A 18 -36.56 -36.07 -32.27
C ILE A 18 -37.17 -35.06 -31.28
N HIS A 19 -37.69 -35.52 -30.13
CA HIS A 19 -38.20 -34.61 -29.10
C HIS A 19 -37.09 -33.77 -28.45
N PHE A 20 -35.87 -34.31 -28.37
CA PHE A 20 -34.66 -33.58 -27.93
C PHE A 20 -33.95 -32.80 -29.05
N GLN A 21 -34.22 -33.07 -30.32
CA GLN A 21 -33.72 -32.30 -31.47
C GLN A 21 -34.72 -31.25 -32.00
N GLY A 22 -35.84 -31.05 -31.31
CA GLY A 22 -36.73 -29.92 -31.53
C GLY A 22 -35.99 -28.59 -31.38
N LYS A 23 -35.95 -27.84 -32.46
CA LYS A 23 -35.37 -26.49 -32.63
C LYS A 23 -35.77 -25.52 -31.50
N SER A 24 -35.06 -25.53 -30.37
CA SER A 24 -34.93 -24.34 -29.50
C SER A 24 -33.84 -24.40 -28.44
N PHE A 25 -33.04 -25.48 -28.33
CA PHE A 25 -32.04 -25.60 -27.25
C PHE A 25 -30.57 -25.41 -27.70
N ARG A 26 -30.29 -25.36 -29.01
CA ARG A 26 -28.92 -25.15 -29.54
C ARG A 26 -28.52 -23.68 -29.78
N LYS A 27 -29.40 -22.72 -29.47
CA LYS A 27 -29.09 -21.29 -29.61
C LYS A 27 -28.83 -20.55 -28.28
N ALA A 28 -28.76 -21.28 -27.15
CA ALA A 28 -28.64 -20.67 -25.83
C ALA A 28 -27.49 -21.20 -24.96
N LEU A 29 -26.43 -21.76 -25.54
CA LEU A 29 -25.20 -22.04 -24.77
C LEU A 29 -23.94 -21.66 -25.57
N PRO A 30 -23.03 -20.86 -25.00
CA PRO A 30 -21.75 -20.55 -25.62
C PRO A 30 -20.85 -21.78 -25.68
N SER A 31 -20.09 -21.88 -26.76
CA SER A 31 -19.15 -22.94 -27.10
C SER A 31 -17.85 -22.91 -26.28
N SER A 32 -17.93 -22.86 -24.94
CA SER A 32 -16.73 -22.83 -24.10
C SER A 32 -16.94 -23.31 -22.67
N THR A 33 -17.54 -24.49 -22.47
CA THR A 33 -17.40 -25.22 -21.19
C THR A 33 -17.51 -26.71 -21.44
N ASN A 34 -16.38 -27.42 -21.34
CA ASN A 34 -16.32 -28.87 -21.21
C ASN A 34 -16.86 -29.31 -19.84
N PHE A 35 -18.16 -29.11 -19.59
CA PHE A 35 -18.87 -29.62 -18.41
C PHE A 35 -20.06 -30.49 -18.83
N SER A 36 -19.93 -31.18 -19.96
CA SER A 36 -20.92 -32.11 -20.51
C SER A 36 -20.79 -33.53 -19.93
N ILE A 37 -19.79 -33.81 -19.09
CA ILE A 37 -19.59 -35.14 -18.49
C ILE A 37 -20.59 -35.37 -17.35
N SER A 38 -20.91 -34.36 -16.53
CA SER A 38 -21.74 -34.56 -15.33
C SER A 38 -23.19 -34.92 -15.63
N LEU A 39 -23.84 -34.22 -16.57
CA LEU A 39 -25.22 -34.54 -16.93
C LEU A 39 -25.29 -35.84 -17.73
N PHE A 40 -24.33 -36.09 -18.63
CA PHE A 40 -24.29 -37.32 -19.41
C PHE A 40 -24.03 -38.55 -18.54
N PHE A 41 -23.16 -38.44 -17.52
CA PHE A 41 -22.87 -39.54 -16.60
C PHE A 41 -24.05 -39.81 -15.65
N ILE A 42 -24.71 -38.76 -15.14
CA ILE A 42 -25.92 -38.92 -14.32
C ILE A 42 -27.05 -39.54 -15.16
N VAL A 43 -27.27 -39.04 -16.38
CA VAL A 43 -28.28 -39.60 -17.30
C VAL A 43 -27.92 -41.02 -17.70
N ALA A 44 -26.66 -41.33 -17.99
CA ALA A 44 -26.22 -42.70 -18.31
C ALA A 44 -26.38 -43.65 -17.12
N LEU A 45 -26.08 -43.20 -15.90
CA LEU A 45 -26.30 -43.98 -14.67
C LEU A 45 -27.79 -44.27 -14.46
N ILE A 46 -28.66 -43.27 -14.64
CA ILE A 46 -30.11 -43.41 -14.58
C ILE A 46 -30.63 -44.36 -15.67
N LEU A 47 -30.05 -44.29 -16.88
CA LEU A 47 -30.44 -45.11 -18.02
C LEU A 47 -30.02 -46.58 -17.82
N VAL A 48 -28.83 -46.83 -17.27
CA VAL A 48 -28.38 -48.17 -16.84
C VAL A 48 -29.28 -48.72 -15.73
N PHE A 49 -29.71 -47.87 -14.79
CA PHE A 49 -30.69 -48.20 -13.75
C PHE A 49 -32.03 -48.62 -14.34
N PHE A 50 -32.54 -47.86 -15.30
CA PHE A 50 -33.82 -48.13 -15.95
C PHE A 50 -33.75 -49.44 -16.75
N ILE A 51 -32.62 -49.69 -17.41
CA ILE A 51 -32.35 -50.95 -18.10
C ILE A 51 -32.25 -52.12 -17.11
N ALA A 52 -31.57 -51.97 -15.98
CA ALA A 52 -31.47 -53.03 -14.96
C ALA A 52 -32.84 -53.35 -14.31
N ILE A 53 -33.65 -52.34 -14.01
CA ILE A 53 -35.01 -52.51 -13.47
C ILE A 53 -35.92 -53.19 -14.50
N THR A 54 -35.86 -52.78 -15.76
CA THR A 54 -36.67 -53.39 -16.83
C THR A 54 -36.27 -54.84 -17.08
N ILE A 55 -34.96 -55.16 -17.10
CA ILE A 55 -34.47 -56.54 -17.23
C ILE A 55 -34.90 -57.39 -16.02
N SER A 56 -34.78 -56.86 -14.80
CA SER A 56 -35.15 -57.56 -13.56
C SER A 56 -36.66 -57.79 -13.43
N SER A 57 -37.50 -56.86 -13.94
CA SER A 57 -38.96 -57.01 -13.96
C SER A 57 -39.45 -58.09 -14.91
N VAL A 58 -38.69 -58.40 -15.98
CA VAL A 58 -39.06 -59.36 -17.01
C VAL A 58 -38.69 -60.80 -16.62
N THR A 59 -37.78 -60.99 -15.65
CA THR A 59 -37.32 -62.33 -15.21
C THR A 59 -37.93 -62.82 -13.90
N SER A 60 -39.10 -62.30 -13.49
CA SER A 60 -39.69 -62.56 -12.17
C SER A 60 -40.11 -64.03 -11.94
N GLN A 61 -39.19 -64.81 -11.39
CA GLN A 61 -39.43 -65.62 -10.20
C GLN A 61 -38.29 -65.31 -9.22
N TYR A 62 -38.61 -65.05 -7.94
CA TYR A 62 -37.73 -64.97 -6.74
C TYR A 62 -37.32 -63.57 -6.19
N PRO A 63 -37.05 -63.49 -4.85
CA PRO A 63 -36.68 -62.29 -4.07
C PRO A 63 -35.44 -61.49 -4.51
N ASP A 64 -34.78 -61.89 -5.60
CA ASP A 64 -33.52 -61.30 -6.06
C ASP A 64 -33.65 -59.85 -6.58
N VAL A 65 -34.85 -59.44 -7.00
CA VAL A 65 -35.13 -58.05 -7.42
C VAL A 65 -34.91 -57.07 -6.27
N ILE A 66 -35.30 -57.45 -5.05
CA ILE A 66 -35.14 -56.61 -3.85
C ILE A 66 -33.65 -56.47 -3.51
N SER A 67 -32.89 -57.56 -3.60
CA SER A 67 -31.43 -57.57 -3.41
C SER A 67 -30.71 -56.66 -4.42
N VAL A 68 -31.13 -56.69 -5.69
CA VAL A 68 -30.58 -55.80 -6.72
C VAL A 68 -30.88 -54.34 -6.43
N ILE A 69 -32.10 -54.01 -6.00
CA ILE A 69 -32.48 -52.64 -5.62
C ILE A 69 -31.66 -52.15 -4.42
N ILE A 70 -31.43 -53.01 -3.41
CA ILE A 70 -30.62 -52.66 -2.25
C ILE A 70 -29.16 -52.39 -2.65
N ILE A 71 -28.56 -53.26 -3.47
CA ILE A 71 -27.18 -53.09 -3.96
C ILE A 71 -27.06 -51.75 -4.71
N ILE A 72 -28.05 -51.44 -5.51
CA ILE A 72 -28.13 -50.23 -6.31
C ILE A 72 -28.23 -48.97 -5.42
N ILE A 73 -29.04 -49.00 -4.35
CA ILE A 73 -29.13 -47.91 -3.37
C ILE A 73 -27.79 -47.72 -2.65
N VAL A 74 -27.16 -48.82 -2.23
CA VAL A 74 -25.84 -48.80 -1.57
C VAL A 74 -24.78 -48.20 -2.48
N ILE A 75 -24.73 -48.59 -3.76
CA ILE A 75 -23.81 -48.04 -4.75
C ILE A 75 -24.07 -46.54 -4.95
N SER A 76 -25.33 -46.11 -5.01
CA SER A 76 -25.69 -44.70 -5.18
C SER A 76 -25.23 -43.84 -3.99
N VAL A 77 -25.43 -44.34 -2.76
CA VAL A 77 -24.94 -43.68 -1.52
C VAL A 77 -23.41 -43.66 -1.47
N LEU A 78 -22.76 -44.72 -1.93
CA LEU A 78 -21.30 -44.82 -1.97
C LEU A 78 -20.70 -43.85 -3.00
N ILE A 79 -21.31 -43.70 -4.18
CA ILE A 79 -20.92 -42.71 -5.19
C ILE A 79 -21.13 -41.28 -4.65
N PHE A 80 -22.27 -41.02 -4.00
CA PHE A 80 -22.57 -39.72 -3.43
C PHE A 80 -21.54 -39.30 -2.36
N SER A 81 -21.19 -40.22 -1.45
CA SER A 81 -20.24 -39.95 -0.36
C SER A 81 -18.77 -39.90 -0.80
N LEU A 82 -18.35 -40.71 -1.78
CA LEU A 82 -16.96 -40.74 -2.24
C LEU A 82 -16.64 -39.69 -3.31
N VAL A 83 -17.60 -39.32 -4.16
CA VAL A 83 -17.36 -38.45 -5.33
C VAL A 83 -18.03 -37.09 -5.16
N LEU A 84 -19.34 -37.06 -4.90
CA LEU A 84 -20.10 -35.83 -4.98
C LEU A 84 -19.86 -34.91 -3.76
N GLN A 85 -19.82 -35.48 -2.56
CA GLN A 85 -19.58 -34.72 -1.33
C GLN A 85 -18.20 -34.03 -1.32
N PRO A 86 -17.08 -34.68 -1.71
CA PRO A 86 -15.78 -34.00 -1.82
C PRO A 86 -15.75 -32.88 -2.86
N ILE A 87 -16.43 -33.05 -4.00
CA ILE A 87 -16.51 -32.04 -5.06
C ILE A 87 -17.32 -30.82 -4.59
N LEU A 88 -18.48 -31.03 -3.95
CA LEU A 88 -19.29 -29.94 -3.41
C LEU A 88 -18.56 -29.17 -2.31
N ARG A 89 -17.82 -29.88 -1.45
CA ARG A 89 -16.94 -29.23 -0.47
C ARG A 89 -15.87 -28.40 -1.16
N LEU A 90 -15.20 -28.92 -2.19
CA LEU A 90 -14.19 -28.18 -2.94
C LEU A 90 -14.77 -26.92 -3.59
N ILE A 91 -15.97 -27.00 -4.18
CA ILE A 91 -16.68 -25.83 -4.76
C ILE A 91 -16.98 -24.79 -3.67
N SER A 92 -17.45 -25.23 -2.50
CA SER A 92 -17.70 -24.32 -1.38
C SER A 92 -16.42 -23.62 -0.90
N GLU A 93 -15.31 -24.34 -0.81
CA GLU A 93 -14.02 -23.74 -0.43
C GLU A 93 -13.47 -22.81 -1.51
N MET A 94 -13.66 -23.14 -2.80
CA MET A 94 -13.35 -22.23 -3.91
C MET A 94 -14.16 -20.94 -3.84
N ARG A 95 -15.44 -21.00 -3.42
CA ARG A 95 -16.28 -19.81 -3.23
C ARG A 95 -15.77 -18.93 -2.08
N LYS A 96 -15.42 -19.50 -0.93
CA LYS A 96 -14.82 -18.74 0.19
C LYS A 96 -13.52 -18.05 -0.21
N VAL A 97 -12.68 -18.74 -0.96
CA VAL A 97 -11.43 -18.16 -1.50
C VAL A 97 -11.71 -17.04 -2.51
N SER A 98 -12.79 -17.14 -3.30
CA SER A 98 -13.20 -16.04 -4.19
C SER A 98 -13.69 -14.80 -3.43
N GLU A 99 -14.14 -14.98 -2.19
CA GLU A 99 -14.44 -13.91 -1.22
C GLU A 99 -13.21 -13.48 -0.41
N LEU A 100 -12.01 -13.96 -0.79
CA LEU A 100 -10.71 -13.65 -0.16
C LEU A 100 -10.58 -14.08 1.32
N ASP A 101 -11.44 -14.99 1.76
CA ASP A 101 -11.31 -15.66 3.05
C ASP A 101 -10.34 -16.86 2.94
N PHE A 102 -9.13 -16.69 3.50
CA PHE A 102 -8.05 -17.66 3.45
C PHE A 102 -7.91 -18.49 4.74
N SER A 103 -8.87 -18.37 5.67
CA SER A 103 -8.94 -19.19 6.90
C SER A 103 -8.97 -20.70 6.62
N VAL A 104 -9.33 -21.08 5.39
CA VAL A 104 -9.37 -22.46 4.88
C VAL A 104 -8.02 -23.18 5.00
N LEU A 105 -6.89 -22.46 4.97
CA LEU A 105 -5.54 -23.07 4.99
C LEU A 105 -5.06 -23.48 6.40
N ASP A 106 -5.73 -23.06 7.47
CA ASP A 106 -5.26 -23.32 8.84
C ASP A 106 -5.82 -24.65 9.41
N GLY A 107 -6.70 -25.31 8.66
CA GLY A 107 -7.29 -26.61 9.01
C GLY A 107 -6.59 -27.83 8.40
N LYS A 108 -6.66 -28.98 9.08
CA LYS A 108 -6.24 -30.28 8.51
C LYS A 108 -7.13 -30.64 7.30
N TYR A 109 -6.60 -30.49 6.09
CA TYR A 109 -7.30 -30.89 4.86
C TYR A 109 -7.53 -32.41 4.83
N LYS A 110 -8.80 -32.83 4.72
CA LYS A 110 -9.16 -34.22 4.41
C LYS A 110 -9.15 -34.40 2.89
N TYR A 111 -8.11 -35.05 2.38
CA TYR A 111 -7.99 -35.35 0.95
C TYR A 111 -9.07 -36.31 0.47
N SER A 112 -9.53 -36.12 -0.75
CA SER A 112 -10.40 -37.10 -1.40
C SER A 112 -9.65 -38.43 -1.62
N PRO A 113 -10.31 -39.58 -1.44
CA PRO A 113 -9.75 -40.88 -1.82
C PRO A 113 -9.50 -40.99 -3.33
N ILE A 114 -10.18 -40.19 -4.14
CA ILE A 114 -10.07 -40.17 -5.60
C ILE A 114 -8.84 -39.37 -6.04
N LYS A 115 -7.99 -39.97 -6.87
CA LYS A 115 -6.71 -39.40 -7.31
C LYS A 115 -6.88 -38.11 -8.10
N GLU A 116 -7.88 -38.06 -8.98
CA GLU A 116 -8.20 -36.91 -9.83
C GLU A 116 -8.66 -35.72 -8.99
N VAL A 117 -9.59 -35.95 -8.06
CA VAL A 117 -10.10 -34.92 -7.14
C VAL A 117 -8.98 -34.43 -6.22
N ARG A 118 -8.12 -35.33 -5.74
CA ARG A 118 -6.94 -34.96 -4.94
C ARG A 118 -5.96 -34.10 -5.72
N ASN A 119 -5.76 -34.36 -7.01
CA ASN A 119 -4.88 -33.54 -7.85
C ASN A 119 -5.43 -32.11 -7.99
N VAL A 120 -6.73 -31.95 -8.22
CA VAL A 120 -7.38 -30.63 -8.27
C VAL A 120 -7.28 -29.92 -6.91
N GLN A 121 -7.50 -30.63 -5.80
CA GLN A 121 -7.32 -30.10 -4.44
C GLN A 121 -5.88 -29.59 -4.23
N ASN A 122 -4.87 -30.33 -4.67
CA ASN A 122 -3.46 -29.93 -4.54
C ASN A 122 -3.12 -28.68 -5.36
N ILE A 123 -3.62 -28.59 -6.60
CA ILE A 123 -3.43 -27.41 -7.46
C ILE A 123 -4.10 -26.20 -6.83
N PHE A 124 -5.32 -26.38 -6.32
CA PHE A 124 -6.06 -25.33 -5.63
C PHE A 124 -5.32 -24.84 -4.38
N ILE A 125 -4.85 -25.74 -3.52
CA ILE A 125 -4.09 -25.36 -2.32
C ILE A 125 -2.83 -24.57 -2.69
N ARG A 126 -2.11 -24.97 -3.74
CA ARG A 126 -0.95 -24.21 -4.26
C ARG A 126 -1.34 -22.83 -4.79
N LEU A 127 -2.48 -22.71 -5.48
CA LEU A 127 -2.99 -21.43 -5.94
C LEU A 127 -3.31 -20.51 -4.76
N VAL A 128 -4.02 -21.03 -3.75
CA VAL A 128 -4.41 -20.28 -2.55
C VAL A 128 -3.19 -19.87 -1.73
N SER A 129 -2.19 -20.75 -1.55
CA SER A 129 -0.95 -20.39 -0.87
C SER A 129 -0.16 -19.32 -1.61
N THR A 130 -0.12 -19.40 -2.95
CA THR A 130 0.46 -18.37 -3.80
C THR A 130 -0.30 -17.05 -3.65
N MET A 131 -1.64 -17.08 -3.65
CA MET A 131 -2.47 -15.89 -3.41
C MET A 131 -2.27 -15.30 -2.01
N LYS A 132 -2.07 -16.12 -0.97
CA LYS A 132 -1.76 -15.67 0.39
C LYS A 132 -0.40 -14.95 0.43
N ALA A 133 0.59 -15.43 -0.32
CA ALA A 133 1.86 -14.73 -0.49
C ALA A 133 1.67 -13.40 -1.25
N TYR A 134 0.86 -13.37 -2.31
CA TYR A 134 0.50 -12.12 -3.00
C TYR A 134 -0.27 -11.14 -2.13
N LYS A 135 -1.14 -11.61 -1.22
CA LYS A 135 -1.85 -10.75 -0.25
C LYS A 135 -0.90 -9.93 0.60
N ALA A 136 0.31 -10.44 0.92
CA ALA A 136 1.32 -9.65 1.63
C ALA A 136 1.82 -8.44 0.83
N PHE A 137 1.67 -8.46 -0.49
CA PHE A 137 2.00 -7.37 -1.42
C PHE A 137 0.77 -6.56 -1.86
N VAL A 138 -0.44 -6.96 -1.45
CA VAL A 138 -1.68 -6.20 -1.71
C VAL A 138 -2.04 -5.43 -0.44
N PRO A 139 -2.11 -4.08 -0.49
CA PRO A 139 -2.45 -3.27 0.67
C PRO A 139 -3.77 -3.72 1.32
N ALA A 140 -3.79 -3.87 2.65
CA ALA A 140 -4.97 -4.30 3.39
C ALA A 140 -6.20 -3.40 3.15
N SER A 141 -5.95 -2.14 2.76
CA SER A 141 -6.94 -1.11 2.42
C SER A 141 -7.76 -1.38 1.14
N LEU A 142 -7.41 -2.40 0.35
CA LEU A 142 -8.28 -2.89 -0.73
C LEU A 142 -9.42 -3.77 -0.23
N PHE A 143 -9.37 -4.20 1.04
CA PHE A 143 -10.29 -5.17 1.64
C PHE A 143 -11.10 -4.60 2.82
N GLU A 144 -10.77 -3.41 3.32
CA GLU A 144 -11.65 -2.68 4.24
C GLU A 144 -12.86 -2.18 3.44
N LYS A 145 -14.04 -2.71 3.78
CA LYS A 145 -15.29 -2.04 3.44
C LYS A 145 -15.34 -0.77 4.28
N ASP A 146 -15.51 0.38 3.63
CA ASP A 146 -15.77 1.63 4.35
C ASP A 146 -17.10 1.45 5.11
N ASP A 147 -17.07 1.46 6.44
CA ASP A 147 -18.26 1.36 7.31
C ASP A 147 -19.12 2.65 7.32
N ASP A 148 -18.94 3.55 6.34
CA ASP A 148 -19.65 4.82 6.23
C ASP A 148 -20.84 4.74 5.24
N ASP A 149 -21.67 3.68 5.32
CA ASP A 149 -22.93 3.58 4.57
C ASP A 149 -24.11 3.44 5.58
N ASP A 150 -24.42 4.53 6.30
CA ASP A 150 -25.78 4.78 6.80
C ASP A 150 -26.60 5.36 5.64
N ASP A 151 -27.01 4.51 4.71
CA ASP A 151 -28.14 4.76 3.81
C ASP A 151 -28.79 3.41 3.50
N GLU A 152 -29.98 3.20 4.06
CA GLU A 152 -30.89 2.10 3.72
C GLU A 152 -31.19 2.09 2.21
N ASP A 153 -31.46 0.87 1.72
CA ASP A 153 -31.86 0.52 0.36
C ASP A 153 -30.75 0.39 -0.70
N THR A 154 -30.16 -0.80 -0.79
CA THR A 154 -30.29 -1.62 -2.02
C THR A 154 -29.83 -3.06 -1.76
N SER A 155 -30.80 -3.97 -1.82
CA SER A 155 -30.59 -5.41 -1.73
C SER A 155 -29.82 -5.96 -2.94
N ASN A 156 -28.84 -6.80 -2.64
CA ASN A 156 -28.33 -7.92 -3.45
C ASN A 156 -28.17 -7.72 -4.96
N GLU A 157 -27.03 -7.18 -5.41
CA GLU A 157 -26.52 -7.46 -6.77
C GLU A 157 -25.01 -7.14 -6.95
N LEU A 158 -24.15 -7.62 -6.04
CA LEU A 158 -22.70 -7.39 -6.12
C LEU A 158 -21.90 -8.71 -6.12
N GLY A 159 -22.02 -9.49 -7.19
CA GLY A 159 -21.26 -10.72 -7.32
C GLY A 159 -21.22 -11.25 -8.75
N SER A 160 -20.69 -10.49 -9.73
CA SER A 160 -20.42 -11.09 -11.06
C SER A 160 -19.52 -10.31 -12.03
N ASN A 161 -19.11 -9.06 -11.79
CA ASN A 161 -18.65 -8.23 -12.93
C ASN A 161 -17.15 -7.91 -12.99
N TYR A 162 -16.31 -8.53 -12.16
CA TYR A 162 -14.85 -8.33 -12.21
C TYR A 162 -14.09 -9.50 -12.86
N LEU A 163 -14.58 -10.10 -13.94
CA LEU A 163 -13.75 -11.03 -14.72
C LEU A 163 -14.23 -11.16 -16.18
N SER A 164 -14.14 -10.07 -16.93
CA SER A 164 -14.13 -10.15 -18.41
C SER A 164 -13.17 -9.11 -19.00
N LEU A 165 -11.88 -9.46 -19.02
CA LEU A 165 -10.89 -8.84 -19.89
C LEU A 165 -10.22 -9.99 -20.65
N THR A 166 -10.88 -10.43 -21.71
CA THR A 166 -10.32 -11.33 -22.71
C THR A 166 -9.27 -10.57 -23.53
N LEU A 167 -8.09 -11.19 -23.61
CA LEU A 167 -7.01 -10.91 -24.55
C LEU A 167 -7.51 -10.85 -26.00
N GLY A 168 -7.01 -9.89 -26.77
CA GLY A 168 -7.11 -9.88 -28.23
C GLY A 168 -7.19 -8.48 -28.85
N ASN A 169 -6.11 -7.69 -28.75
CA ASN A 169 -5.91 -6.55 -29.66
C ASN A 169 -4.94 -7.00 -30.77
N SER A 170 -5.48 -7.25 -31.96
CA SER A 170 -4.72 -7.10 -33.21
C SER A 170 -5.31 -5.92 -33.98
N SER A 171 -4.41 -5.00 -34.29
CA SER A 171 -4.53 -3.80 -35.11
C SER A 171 -5.28 -4.01 -36.42
N GLU A 172 -6.21 -3.10 -36.73
CA GLU A 172 -6.44 -2.62 -38.10
C GLU A 172 -7.07 -1.21 -38.11
N SER A 173 -6.58 -0.40 -39.05
CA SER A 173 -6.74 1.06 -39.21
C SER A 173 -8.06 1.45 -39.91
N PRO A 174 -8.41 2.76 -40.03
CA PRO A 174 -9.78 3.24 -40.11
C PRO A 174 -10.29 3.35 -41.55
N THR A 175 -11.58 3.05 -41.77
CA THR A 175 -12.33 3.58 -42.92
C THR A 175 -13.74 3.98 -42.52
N ASN A 176 -14.15 5.13 -43.06
CA ASN A 176 -15.42 5.81 -42.84
C ASN A 176 -16.60 5.03 -43.45
N THR A 177 -17.73 4.96 -42.72
CA THR A 177 -19.07 5.09 -43.32
C THR A 177 -20.14 5.41 -42.25
N THR A 178 -20.88 6.47 -42.58
CA THR A 178 -22.19 7.03 -42.16
C THR A 178 -23.15 6.32 -41.17
N PRO A 179 -24.11 7.09 -40.58
CA PRO A 179 -24.70 6.81 -39.28
C PRO A 179 -26.00 6.01 -39.36
N SER A 180 -26.17 5.03 -38.48
CA SER A 180 -27.49 4.48 -38.20
C SER A 180 -27.63 3.96 -36.78
N THR A 181 -28.72 4.41 -36.16
CA THR A 181 -29.51 3.72 -35.12
C THR A 181 -29.08 3.93 -33.67
N TYR A 182 -29.70 4.96 -33.10
CA TYR A 182 -29.86 5.27 -31.68
C TYR A 182 -30.29 4.01 -30.89
N SER A 183 -29.42 3.50 -30.00
CA SER A 183 -29.77 2.49 -29.00
C SER A 183 -29.80 3.11 -27.60
N PRO A 184 -30.90 3.01 -26.83
CA PRO A 184 -31.05 3.69 -25.54
C PRO A 184 -30.08 3.18 -24.43
N ASN A 185 -29.39 2.07 -24.67
CA ASN A 185 -28.55 1.41 -23.66
C ASN A 185 -27.14 2.01 -23.50
N ALA A 186 -26.69 2.89 -24.40
CA ALA A 186 -25.40 3.57 -24.27
C ALA A 186 -25.37 4.59 -23.12
N LYS A 187 -26.51 5.24 -22.82
CA LYS A 187 -26.60 6.27 -21.77
C LYS A 187 -26.55 5.69 -20.35
N LYS A 188 -26.99 4.44 -20.14
CA LYS A 188 -26.93 3.76 -18.83
C LYS A 188 -25.52 3.25 -18.50
N LYS A 189 -24.77 2.70 -19.46
CA LYS A 189 -23.37 2.29 -19.26
C LYS A 189 -22.42 3.48 -19.09
N ALA A 190 -22.64 4.59 -19.81
CA ALA A 190 -21.85 5.80 -19.66
C ALA A 190 -22.06 6.48 -18.29
N LYS A 191 -23.29 6.49 -17.77
CA LYS A 191 -23.56 6.97 -16.39
C LYS A 191 -22.93 6.06 -15.34
N ALA A 192 -23.00 4.73 -15.51
CA ALA A 192 -22.41 3.74 -14.62
C ALA A 192 -20.86 3.83 -14.53
N ALA A 193 -20.20 4.07 -15.66
CA ALA A 193 -18.75 4.29 -15.69
C ALA A 193 -18.36 5.66 -15.09
N GLY A 194 -19.18 6.69 -15.33
CA GLY A 194 -18.93 8.04 -14.85
C GLY A 194 -19.00 8.21 -13.33
N TRP A 195 -19.94 7.55 -12.63
CA TRP A 195 -20.02 7.65 -11.17
C TRP A 195 -18.94 6.83 -10.44
N LEU A 196 -18.59 5.64 -10.97
CA LEU A 196 -17.53 4.81 -10.41
C LEU A 196 -16.16 5.48 -10.55
N GLN A 197 -15.92 6.15 -11.69
CA GLN A 197 -14.71 6.93 -11.91
C GLN A 197 -14.65 8.19 -11.03
N LYS A 198 -15.80 8.77 -10.69
CA LYS A 198 -15.92 9.91 -9.75
C LYS A 198 -15.71 9.51 -8.29
N LYS A 199 -16.09 8.29 -7.88
CA LYS A 199 -15.87 7.73 -6.52
C LYS A 199 -14.42 7.27 -6.28
N LEU A 200 -13.65 7.05 -7.35
CA LEU A 200 -12.23 6.68 -7.32
C LEU A 200 -11.26 7.89 -7.32
N GLN A 201 -11.76 9.11 -7.51
CA GLN A 201 -10.96 10.34 -7.52
C GLN A 201 -11.06 11.04 -6.16
N ALA A 202 -9.92 11.19 -5.48
CA ALA A 202 -9.73 11.96 -4.25
C ALA A 202 -10.81 11.71 -3.15
N SER A 203 -10.57 10.74 -2.26
CA SER A 203 -11.39 10.45 -1.07
C SER A 203 -11.46 11.59 -0.03
N GLY A 204 -10.81 12.73 -0.26
CA GLY A 204 -10.97 13.94 0.55
C GLY A 204 -9.66 14.65 0.88
N LYS A 205 -9.78 15.95 1.16
CA LYS A 205 -8.70 16.80 1.67
C LYS A 205 -8.56 16.56 3.18
N ARG A 206 -7.39 16.18 3.64
CA ARG A 206 -7.09 15.89 5.05
C ARG A 206 -5.91 16.72 5.52
N MET A 207 -5.95 17.20 6.76
CA MET A 207 -4.77 17.77 7.39
C MET A 207 -3.83 16.63 7.79
N ALA A 208 -2.57 16.70 7.39
CA ALA A 208 -1.59 15.68 7.70
C ALA A 208 -0.22 16.28 7.99
N VAL A 209 0.57 15.53 8.76
CA VAL A 209 2.01 15.75 8.91
C VAL A 209 2.72 14.72 8.05
N VAL A 210 3.61 15.18 7.18
CA VAL A 210 4.39 14.36 6.25
C VAL A 210 5.83 14.33 6.73
N LEU A 211 6.40 13.14 6.77
CA LEU A 211 7.80 12.90 7.09
C LEU A 211 8.46 12.22 5.90
N VAL A 212 9.57 12.78 5.45
CA VAL A 212 10.42 12.21 4.41
C VAL A 212 11.76 11.87 5.02
N VAL A 213 12.18 10.61 4.93
CA VAL A 213 13.52 10.14 5.30
C VAL A 213 14.31 9.81 4.06
N ASN A 214 15.56 10.23 3.99
CA ASN A 214 16.50 9.84 2.95
C ASN A 214 17.82 9.33 3.55
N ILE A 215 18.36 8.27 2.97
CA ILE A 215 19.68 7.72 3.32
C ILE A 215 20.77 8.58 2.68
N ASP A 216 21.68 9.10 3.50
CA ASP A 216 22.83 9.84 2.98
C ASP A 216 23.80 8.93 2.21
N ASN A 217 24.30 9.45 1.09
CA ASN A 217 25.28 8.80 0.22
C ASN A 217 24.94 7.35 -0.15
N TYR A 218 23.66 7.03 -0.33
CA TYR A 218 23.19 5.69 -0.66
C TYR A 218 23.90 5.04 -1.84
N ASN A 219 24.15 5.80 -2.91
CA ASN A 219 24.89 5.29 -4.08
C ASN A 219 26.33 4.87 -3.73
N THR A 220 26.98 5.54 -2.78
CA THR A 220 28.31 5.16 -2.30
C THR A 220 28.26 3.97 -1.35
N LEU A 221 27.17 3.81 -0.58
CA LEU A 221 26.94 2.61 0.21
C LEU A 221 26.77 1.39 -0.70
N MET A 222 26.00 1.55 -1.78
CA MET A 222 25.73 0.53 -2.78
C MET A 222 26.99 -0.04 -3.46
N THR A 223 28.02 0.77 -3.67
CA THR A 223 29.27 0.30 -4.31
C THR A 223 30.18 -0.47 -3.35
N LYS A 224 29.98 -0.34 -2.03
CA LYS A 224 30.81 -0.96 -1.00
C LYS A 224 30.22 -2.27 -0.47
N VAL A 225 28.96 -2.57 -0.77
CA VAL A 225 28.24 -3.73 -0.27
C VAL A 225 28.08 -4.75 -1.40
N THR A 226 28.23 -6.05 -1.09
CA THR A 226 28.01 -7.11 -2.08
C THR A 226 26.52 -7.17 -2.46
N THR A 227 26.20 -7.63 -3.68
CA THR A 227 24.79 -7.77 -4.13
C THR A 227 23.95 -8.63 -3.18
N ARG A 228 24.58 -9.63 -2.54
CA ARG A 228 23.91 -10.52 -1.57
C ARG A 228 23.59 -9.81 -0.26
N ASP A 229 24.53 -9.04 0.25
CA ASP A 229 24.38 -8.36 1.54
C ASP A 229 23.50 -7.12 1.43
N LEU A 230 23.42 -6.54 0.23
CA LEU A 230 22.66 -5.33 -0.04
C LEU A 230 21.20 -5.45 0.35
N VAL A 231 20.53 -6.52 -0.08
CA VAL A 231 19.12 -6.77 0.23
C VAL A 231 18.92 -6.85 1.75
N THR A 232 19.85 -7.51 2.44
CA THR A 232 19.80 -7.70 3.89
C THR A 232 19.99 -6.37 4.62
N VAL A 233 20.98 -5.57 4.23
CA VAL A 233 21.25 -4.25 4.81
C VAL A 233 20.08 -3.30 4.56
N HIS A 234 19.57 -3.27 3.33
CA HIS A 234 18.42 -2.44 2.96
C HIS A 234 17.16 -2.83 3.76
N GLN A 235 16.88 -4.13 3.89
CA GLN A 235 15.73 -4.60 4.67
C GLN A 235 15.86 -4.27 6.16
N LYS A 236 17.06 -4.41 6.76
CA LYS A 236 17.32 -3.99 8.14
C LYS A 236 17.00 -2.51 8.34
N PHE A 237 17.45 -1.67 7.41
CA PHE A 237 17.24 -0.23 7.45
C PHE A 237 15.77 0.16 7.31
N VAL A 238 15.09 -0.34 6.27
CA VAL A 238 13.66 -0.04 6.04
C VAL A 238 12.83 -0.51 7.23
N ASN A 239 13.07 -1.71 7.74
CA ASN A 239 12.36 -2.22 8.91
C ASN A 239 12.57 -1.36 10.15
N ALA A 240 13.80 -0.90 10.40
CA ALA A 240 14.11 -0.03 11.54
C ALA A 240 13.28 1.26 11.49
N ILE A 241 13.22 1.92 10.33
CA ILE A 241 12.46 3.18 10.18
C ILE A 241 10.96 2.95 10.22
N VAL A 242 10.47 1.95 9.49
CA VAL A 242 9.03 1.61 9.45
C VAL A 242 8.53 1.29 10.86
N ASN A 243 9.33 0.61 11.68
CA ASN A 243 8.98 0.34 13.07
C ASN A 243 8.86 1.63 13.90
N CYS A 244 9.83 2.55 13.82
CA CYS A 244 9.76 3.84 14.52
C CYS A 244 8.53 4.66 14.10
N VAL A 245 8.20 4.68 12.81
CA VAL A 245 7.00 5.37 12.29
C VAL A 245 5.74 4.74 12.88
N ARG A 246 5.64 3.40 12.86
CA ARG A 246 4.47 2.67 13.34
C ARG A 246 4.29 2.79 14.85
N GLU A 247 5.37 2.78 15.63
CA GLU A 247 5.35 2.97 17.08
C GLU A 247 4.80 4.34 17.48
N GLN A 248 4.95 5.33 16.61
CA GLN A 248 4.36 6.67 16.78
C GLN A 248 3.05 6.83 16.00
N HIS A 249 2.39 5.73 15.63
CA HIS A 249 1.09 5.71 14.97
C HIS A 249 1.06 6.38 13.58
N GLY A 250 2.22 6.50 12.94
CA GLY A 250 2.34 6.96 11.56
C GLY A 250 2.05 5.83 10.57
N VAL A 251 1.69 6.21 9.35
CA VAL A 251 1.47 5.29 8.23
C VAL A 251 2.49 5.57 7.13
N VAL A 252 3.27 4.55 6.76
CA VAL A 252 4.18 4.63 5.62
C VAL A 252 3.35 4.64 4.34
N ASP A 253 3.48 5.70 3.56
CA ASP A 253 2.78 5.85 2.27
C ASP A 253 3.54 5.10 1.17
N GLY A 254 4.86 5.21 1.18
CA GLY A 254 5.72 4.54 0.22
C GLY A 254 7.19 4.63 0.58
N PHE A 255 7.99 3.87 -0.17
CA PHE A 255 9.44 3.97 -0.14
C PHE A 255 10.00 3.73 -1.54
N THR A 256 11.13 4.34 -1.84
CA THR A 256 11.85 4.20 -3.11
C THR A 256 13.33 4.15 -2.80
N ALA A 257 13.98 3.00 -3.00
CA ALA A 257 15.43 2.77 -2.85
C ALA A 257 16.08 3.35 -1.57
N ASP A 258 16.36 4.66 -1.54
CA ASP A 258 17.00 5.40 -0.46
C ASP A 258 16.04 6.25 0.38
N LYS A 259 14.76 6.31 0.01
CA LYS A 259 13.78 7.23 0.57
C LYS A 259 12.54 6.55 1.12
N ILE A 260 12.04 7.04 2.25
CA ILE A 260 10.81 6.56 2.91
C ILE A 260 9.92 7.76 3.19
N GLU A 261 8.63 7.63 2.88
CA GLU A 261 7.62 8.66 3.10
C GLU A 261 6.55 8.13 4.05
N ALA A 262 6.23 8.91 5.07
CA ALA A 262 5.23 8.56 6.08
C ALA A 262 4.32 9.74 6.40
N THR A 263 3.09 9.44 6.81
CA THR A 263 2.10 10.45 7.17
C THR A 263 1.36 10.14 8.47
N TRP A 264 1.00 11.22 9.17
CA TRP A 264 0.11 11.22 10.34
C TRP A 264 -1.14 12.01 9.96
N GLY A 265 -2.32 11.38 9.96
CA GLY A 265 -3.59 12.02 9.58
C GLY A 265 -3.91 12.02 8.07
N GLY A 266 -2.96 11.59 7.23
CA GLY A 266 -3.15 11.45 5.78
C GLY A 266 -3.86 10.14 5.40
N MET A 267 -3.08 9.08 5.25
CA MET A 267 -3.56 7.75 4.82
C MET A 267 -4.64 7.17 5.74
N LYS A 268 -4.41 7.29 7.06
CA LYS A 268 -5.38 6.94 8.11
C LYS A 268 -5.76 8.19 8.87
N LYS A 269 -7.04 8.31 9.28
CA LYS A 269 -7.45 9.34 10.24
C LYS A 269 -6.61 9.16 11.51
N TYR A 270 -6.07 10.27 12.01
CA TYR A 270 -5.29 10.22 13.24
C TYR A 270 -6.24 10.32 14.44
N THR A 271 -6.27 9.29 15.27
CA THR A 271 -7.24 9.13 16.37
C THR A 271 -6.57 9.03 17.73
N GLU A 272 -5.26 9.21 17.79
CA GLU A 272 -4.52 9.14 19.05
C GLU A 272 -4.64 10.45 19.83
N ASN A 273 -4.46 10.37 21.14
CA ASN A 273 -4.52 11.54 22.03
C ASN A 273 -3.33 12.50 21.87
N VAL A 274 -2.22 12.02 21.31
CA VAL A 274 -1.00 12.83 21.08
C VAL A 274 -1.22 13.71 19.84
N HIS A 275 -0.65 14.92 19.79
CA HIS A 275 -0.78 15.71 18.57
C HIS A 275 0.00 15.06 17.40
N PRO A 276 -0.53 14.99 16.16
CA PRO A 276 0.16 14.33 15.03
C PRO A 276 1.55 14.93 14.75
N SER A 277 1.74 16.24 14.91
CA SER A 277 3.05 16.89 14.77
C SER A 277 4.04 16.43 15.86
N GLU A 278 3.58 16.26 17.09
CA GLU A 278 4.40 15.73 18.18
C GLU A 278 4.77 14.26 17.92
N ALA A 279 3.83 13.43 17.48
CA ALA A 279 4.09 12.04 17.14
C ALA A 279 5.10 11.89 15.99
N ALA A 280 4.98 12.71 14.94
CA ALA A 280 5.91 12.72 13.83
C ALA A 280 7.33 13.17 14.26
N CYS A 281 7.42 14.19 15.12
CA CYS A 281 8.70 14.65 15.69
C CYS A 281 9.34 13.58 16.58
N ASN A 282 8.56 12.89 17.41
CA ASN A 282 9.04 11.74 18.18
C ASN A 282 9.57 10.64 17.25
N ALA A 283 8.86 10.33 16.17
CA ALA A 283 9.30 9.33 15.19
C ALA A 283 10.63 9.72 14.56
N ALA A 284 10.80 10.98 14.17
CA ALA A 284 12.04 11.49 13.61
C ALA A 284 13.23 11.33 14.57
N LEU A 285 13.05 11.65 15.86
CA LEU A 285 14.09 11.46 16.87
C LEU A 285 14.38 9.97 17.14
N SER A 286 13.34 9.13 17.24
CA SER A 286 13.50 7.67 17.39
C SER A 286 14.24 7.05 16.20
N ILE A 287 14.01 7.53 14.97
CA ILE A 287 14.75 7.10 13.78
C ILE A 287 16.24 7.44 13.94
N GLN A 288 16.59 8.66 14.37
CA GLN A 288 17.99 9.05 14.59
C GLN A 288 18.68 8.13 15.61
N THR A 289 18.04 7.88 16.75
CA THR A 289 18.58 6.98 17.78
C THR A 289 18.72 5.55 17.28
N THR A 290 17.72 5.05 16.55
CA THR A 290 17.70 3.68 16.05
C THR A 290 18.79 3.45 14.99
N ILE A 291 18.99 4.41 14.09
CA ILE A 291 20.08 4.35 13.10
C ILE A 291 21.46 4.41 13.77
N LYS A 292 21.62 5.23 14.82
CA LYS A 292 22.86 5.26 15.59
C LYS A 292 23.18 3.88 16.20
N ASN A 293 22.18 3.21 16.77
CA ASN A 293 22.36 1.86 17.32
C ASN A 293 22.62 0.83 16.22
N LEU A 294 21.91 0.92 15.09
CA LEU A 294 22.12 0.03 13.94
C LEU A 294 23.54 0.14 13.37
N ASN A 295 24.11 1.35 13.36
CA ASN A 295 25.49 1.56 12.91
C ASN A 295 26.52 0.83 13.77
N VAL A 296 26.31 0.72 15.08
CA VAL A 296 27.21 -0.05 15.97
C VAL A 296 27.27 -1.52 15.52
N ASP A 297 26.12 -2.09 15.15
CA ASP A 297 26.05 -3.47 14.67
C ASP A 297 26.59 -3.63 13.24
N LEU A 298 26.37 -2.65 12.36
CA LEU A 298 26.91 -2.63 11.01
C LEU A 298 28.45 -2.54 11.03
N GLU A 299 29.01 -1.69 11.87
CA GLU A 299 30.46 -1.54 12.03
C GLU A 299 31.11 -2.83 12.54
N ARG A 300 30.47 -3.52 13.49
CA ARG A 300 30.91 -4.86 13.95
C ARG A 300 30.90 -5.91 12.84
N GLN A 301 30.02 -5.76 11.85
CA GLN A 301 29.92 -6.62 10.68
C GLN A 301 30.84 -6.16 9.52
N GLY A 302 31.60 -5.08 9.70
CA GLY A 302 32.48 -4.52 8.67
C GLY A 302 31.77 -3.70 7.58
N PHE A 303 30.50 -3.33 7.80
CA PHE A 303 29.74 -2.49 6.88
C PHE A 303 29.95 -0.99 7.19
N PRO A 304 29.83 -0.11 6.17
CA PRO A 304 29.90 1.33 6.38
C PRO A 304 28.73 1.85 7.22
N SER A 305 28.99 2.85 8.05
CA SER A 305 27.98 3.58 8.82
C SER A 305 27.00 4.29 7.89
N ILE A 306 25.73 4.36 8.30
CA ILE A 306 24.63 4.98 7.56
C ILE A 306 24.17 6.24 8.31
N SER A 307 23.96 7.33 7.59
CA SER A 307 23.32 8.54 8.12
C SER A 307 21.99 8.77 7.40
N VAL A 308 21.03 9.38 8.09
CA VAL A 308 19.73 9.72 7.50
C VAL A 308 19.40 11.19 7.72
N ARG A 309 18.76 11.77 6.71
CA ARG A 309 18.19 13.12 6.74
C ARG A 309 16.68 13.01 6.74
N ILE A 310 16.05 13.88 7.52
CA ILE A 310 14.60 13.87 7.73
C ILE A 310 14.06 15.28 7.55
N GLY A 311 13.03 15.41 6.71
CA GLY A 311 12.23 16.61 6.56
C GLY A 311 10.80 16.38 7.01
N LEU A 312 10.23 17.31 7.79
CA LEU A 312 8.84 17.28 8.21
C LEU A 312 8.09 18.55 7.79
N ASP A 313 6.91 18.39 7.21
CA ASP A 313 5.99 19.49 6.97
C ASP A 313 4.54 19.09 7.33
N LYS A 314 3.72 20.10 7.64
CA LYS A 314 2.30 19.96 7.90
C LYS A 314 1.52 20.72 6.83
N GLY A 315 0.41 20.12 6.42
CA GLY A 315 -0.60 20.84 5.66
C GLY A 315 -1.65 19.92 5.11
N PHE A 316 -2.46 20.46 4.20
CA PHE A 316 -3.50 19.67 3.57
C PHE A 316 -2.95 18.76 2.47
N VAL A 317 -3.32 17.50 2.54
CA VAL A 317 -3.05 16.47 1.53
C VAL A 317 -4.37 15.94 0.97
N VAL A 318 -4.32 15.49 -0.28
CA VAL A 318 -5.44 14.82 -0.94
C VAL A 318 -5.19 13.32 -0.89
N LEU A 319 -6.07 12.60 -0.18
CA LEU A 319 -6.09 11.15 -0.20
C LEU A 319 -6.79 10.68 -1.47
N GLY A 320 -6.19 9.79 -2.25
CA GLY A 320 -6.78 9.32 -3.49
C GLY A 320 -6.17 8.02 -3.99
N VAL A 321 -6.80 7.44 -5.01
CA VAL A 321 -6.23 6.32 -5.74
C VAL A 321 -5.50 6.87 -6.96
N PHE A 322 -4.18 6.70 -6.97
CA PHE A 322 -3.28 7.14 -8.03
C PHE A 322 -2.81 5.95 -8.86
N GLY A 323 -2.37 6.21 -10.09
CA GLY A 323 -1.82 5.20 -11.00
C GLY A 323 -2.78 4.74 -12.10
N PRO A 324 -2.27 3.96 -13.08
CA PRO A 324 -3.08 3.45 -14.18
C PRO A 324 -4.12 2.43 -13.70
N LEU A 325 -5.14 2.16 -14.50
CA LEU A 325 -6.18 1.17 -14.17
C LEU A 325 -5.61 -0.22 -13.83
N SER A 326 -4.46 -0.58 -14.42
CA SER A 326 -3.73 -1.82 -14.17
C SER A 326 -2.97 -1.85 -12.84
N MET A 327 -2.69 -0.69 -12.24
CA MET A 327 -1.94 -0.55 -10.99
C MET A 327 -2.43 0.67 -10.22
N LYS A 328 -3.42 0.44 -9.36
CA LYS A 328 -4.02 1.44 -8.49
C LYS A 328 -3.34 1.41 -7.12
N MET A 329 -2.85 2.56 -6.67
CA MET A 329 -2.26 2.72 -5.34
C MET A 329 -2.99 3.83 -4.60
N LYS A 330 -3.55 3.51 -3.42
CA LYS A 330 -4.06 4.53 -2.51
C LYS A 330 -2.85 5.22 -1.89
N SER A 331 -2.76 6.53 -2.07
CA SER A 331 -1.69 7.35 -1.51
C SER A 331 -2.25 8.72 -1.15
N CYS A 332 -1.51 9.50 -0.37
CA CYS A 332 -1.80 10.91 -0.14
C CYS A 332 -0.78 11.78 -0.86
N GLN A 333 -1.24 12.85 -1.50
CA GLN A 333 -0.38 13.76 -2.26
C GLN A 333 -0.72 15.21 -1.92
N GLY A 334 0.26 16.11 -1.97
CA GLY A 334 0.05 17.52 -1.75
C GLY A 334 1.33 18.30 -1.50
N THR A 335 1.20 19.61 -1.40
CA THR A 335 2.28 20.55 -1.08
C THR A 335 3.19 20.11 0.08
N PRO A 336 2.66 19.53 1.19
CA PRO A 336 3.52 19.14 2.30
C PRO A 336 4.57 18.09 1.95
N PHE A 337 4.31 17.21 0.99
CA PHE A 337 5.33 16.28 0.49
C PHE A 337 6.48 17.05 -0.16
N THR A 338 6.17 17.96 -1.09
CA THR A 338 7.18 18.77 -1.79
C THR A 338 8.05 19.58 -0.81
N ILE A 339 7.43 20.18 0.21
CA ILE A 339 8.16 20.94 1.24
C ILE A 339 9.01 19.99 2.10
N ALA A 340 8.48 18.86 2.55
CA ALA A 340 9.24 17.88 3.32
C ALA A 340 10.47 17.34 2.54
N HIS A 341 10.35 17.10 1.23
CA HIS A 341 11.50 16.77 0.37
C HIS A 341 12.52 17.90 0.29
N LYS A 342 12.08 19.16 0.19
CA LYS A 342 12.99 20.33 0.19
C LYS A 342 13.73 20.47 1.52
N LEU A 343 13.03 20.24 2.64
CA LEU A 343 13.63 20.22 3.98
C LEU A 343 14.64 19.09 4.17
N GLU A 344 14.32 17.88 3.69
CA GLU A 344 15.28 16.77 3.67
C GLU A 344 16.54 17.13 2.89
N GLN A 345 16.42 17.72 1.71
CA GLN A 345 17.60 18.13 0.93
C GLN A 345 18.38 19.26 1.60
N LEU A 346 17.68 20.20 2.26
CA LEU A 346 18.29 21.31 2.97
C LEU A 346 19.17 20.85 4.14
N ASN A 347 18.81 19.74 4.79
CA ASN A 347 19.66 19.12 5.83
C ASN A 347 21.10 18.91 5.36
N LYS A 348 21.29 18.45 4.11
CA LYS A 348 22.63 18.20 3.54
C LYS A 348 23.49 19.45 3.50
N ARG A 349 22.87 20.62 3.26
CA ARG A 349 23.57 21.91 3.14
C ARG A 349 23.85 22.55 4.49
N ILE A 350 22.91 22.39 5.42
CA ILE A 350 23.03 22.91 6.79
C ILE A 350 23.95 22.03 7.64
N GLY A 351 24.08 20.74 7.31
CA GLY A 351 24.78 19.76 8.13
C GLY A 351 23.94 19.29 9.32
N SER A 352 22.61 19.35 9.20
CA SER A 352 21.66 18.81 10.18
C SER A 352 21.11 17.45 9.73
N ASN A 353 20.42 16.75 10.64
CA ASN A 353 19.76 15.49 10.34
C ASN A 353 18.23 15.57 10.31
N VAL A 354 17.63 16.50 11.05
CA VAL A 354 16.17 16.67 11.10
C VAL A 354 15.81 18.15 10.99
N LEU A 355 15.04 18.49 9.97
CA LEU A 355 14.46 19.82 9.77
C LEU A 355 12.94 19.74 9.75
N VAL A 356 12.30 20.73 10.35
CA VAL A 356 10.84 20.87 10.42
C VAL A 356 10.43 22.22 9.85
N SER A 357 9.26 22.27 9.24
CA SER A 357 8.67 23.53 8.80
C SER A 357 8.15 24.36 9.96
N GLN A 358 7.95 25.67 9.71
CA GLN A 358 7.31 26.57 10.66
C GLN A 358 5.94 26.06 11.12
N ARG A 359 5.14 25.48 10.22
CA ARG A 359 3.83 24.91 10.55
C ARG A 359 3.88 23.76 11.55
N VAL A 360 4.94 22.95 11.49
CA VAL A 360 5.18 21.88 12.47
C VAL A 360 5.67 22.51 13.78
N TYR A 361 6.58 23.48 13.71
CA TYR A 361 7.07 24.23 14.87
C TYR A 361 5.93 24.87 15.66
N ASP A 362 5.00 25.58 15.01
CA ASP A 362 3.89 26.28 15.67
C ASP A 362 2.99 25.33 16.50
N ASP A 363 2.91 24.05 16.13
CA ASP A 363 2.15 23.05 16.88
C ASP A 363 2.89 22.51 18.11
N ILE A 364 4.22 22.57 18.12
CA ILE A 364 5.07 21.90 19.12
C ILE A 364 5.94 22.85 19.93
N GLU A 365 5.97 24.15 19.61
CA GLU A 365 6.81 25.17 20.26
C GLU A 365 6.62 25.21 21.78
N LYS A 366 5.41 24.88 22.26
CA LYS A 366 5.05 24.89 23.69
C LYS A 366 5.42 23.60 24.41
N SER A 367 5.94 22.61 23.69
CA SER A 367 6.31 21.31 24.26
C SER A 367 7.74 21.33 24.76
N ASP A 368 7.93 21.13 26.07
CA ASP A 368 9.26 20.98 26.68
C ASP A 368 10.02 19.72 26.23
N LYS A 369 9.37 18.86 25.43
CA LYS A 369 9.96 17.60 24.93
C LYS A 369 10.95 17.83 23.80
N PHE A 370 10.82 18.93 23.07
CA PHE A 370 11.60 19.19 21.86
C PHE A 370 12.45 20.44 22.01
N ARG A 371 13.66 20.39 21.45
CA ARG A 371 14.49 21.58 21.25
C ARG A 371 14.42 21.95 19.78
N LEU A 372 14.08 23.20 19.52
CA LEU A 372 13.94 23.76 18.19
C LEU A 372 14.83 24.99 18.11
N ARG A 373 15.52 25.16 16.98
CA ARG A 373 16.24 26.41 16.68
C ARG A 373 16.08 26.77 15.20
N PRO A 374 15.91 28.05 14.86
CA PRO A 374 15.72 28.48 13.47
C PRO A 374 17.06 28.45 12.73
N VAL A 375 17.14 27.71 11.62
CA VAL A 375 18.41 27.51 10.89
C VAL A 375 18.43 28.15 9.50
N ASP A 376 17.27 28.30 8.88
CA ASP A 376 17.18 28.86 7.53
C ASP A 376 15.79 29.42 7.21
N ILE A 377 15.66 30.06 6.04
CA ILE A 377 14.40 30.46 5.45
C ILE A 377 14.26 29.75 4.11
N LEU A 378 13.28 28.85 4.02
CA LEU A 378 12.94 28.20 2.76
C LEU A 378 12.09 29.15 1.91
N ARG A 379 12.54 29.44 0.69
CA ARG A 379 11.76 30.16 -0.31
C ARG A 379 11.20 29.18 -1.33
N SER A 380 9.89 29.24 -1.57
CA SER A 380 9.21 28.28 -2.43
C SER A 380 7.89 28.85 -2.92
N LYS A 381 7.58 28.69 -4.22
CA LYS A 381 6.29 29.10 -4.79
C LYS A 381 5.13 28.29 -4.21
N GLU A 382 5.42 27.08 -3.74
CA GLU A 382 4.49 26.14 -3.16
C GLU A 382 4.10 26.53 -1.71
N ILE A 383 4.79 27.49 -1.09
CA ILE A 383 4.36 28.09 0.18
C ILE A 383 3.30 29.13 -0.17
N ASP A 384 2.04 28.71 -0.06
CA ASP A 384 0.86 29.48 -0.47
C ASP A 384 0.07 29.97 0.74
N GLU A 385 0.69 30.85 1.53
CA GLU A 385 0.02 31.64 2.55
C GLU A 385 0.23 33.13 2.20
N GLU A 386 -0.81 33.79 1.69
CA GLU A 386 -0.87 35.25 1.52
C GLU A 386 0.33 35.88 0.76
N ASN A 387 0.80 35.26 -0.33
CA ASN A 387 1.97 35.71 -1.11
C ASN A 387 3.31 35.75 -0.32
N LYS A 388 3.38 35.16 0.87
CA LYS A 388 4.63 34.98 1.60
C LYS A 388 5.27 33.67 1.14
N HIS A 389 6.00 33.71 0.03
CA HIS A 389 6.80 32.59 -0.48
C HIS A 389 8.03 32.25 0.40
N LYS A 390 7.94 32.46 1.71
CA LYS A 390 9.04 32.34 2.68
C LYS A 390 8.51 31.65 3.93
N MET A 391 9.26 30.68 4.43
CA MET A 391 8.94 29.97 5.65
C MET A 391 10.21 29.74 6.46
N VAL A 392 10.16 29.99 7.76
CA VAL A 392 11.31 29.69 8.64
C VAL A 392 11.43 28.18 8.80
N VAL A 393 12.66 27.68 8.76
CA VAL A 393 13.00 26.28 8.94
C VAL A 393 13.69 26.10 10.27
N TYR A 394 13.25 25.11 11.04
CA TYR A 394 13.79 24.82 12.35
C TYR A 394 14.50 23.47 12.35
N GLN A 395 15.62 23.39 13.06
CA GLN A 395 16.24 22.11 13.38
C GLN A 395 15.55 21.51 14.60
N LEU A 396 15.16 20.24 14.49
CA LEU A 396 14.61 19.48 15.61
C LEU A 396 15.73 18.71 16.32
N GLN A 397 15.77 18.84 17.64
CA GLN A 397 16.66 18.11 18.54
C GLN A 397 15.86 17.56 19.73
N ASP A 398 16.38 16.51 20.35
CA ASP A 398 15.80 15.94 21.56
C ASP A 398 15.91 16.95 22.71
N GLY A 399 14.78 17.27 23.36
CA GLY A 399 14.75 18.13 24.53
C GLY A 399 15.44 17.53 25.74
N LYS A 400 15.61 16.20 25.75
CA LYS A 400 16.30 15.43 26.79
C LYS A 400 17.68 14.99 26.28
N SER A 401 18.65 15.91 26.24
CA SER A 401 19.99 15.58 25.74
C SER A 401 20.69 14.48 26.57
N LEU A 402 20.97 13.36 25.88
CA LEU A 402 22.10 12.42 25.97
C LEU A 402 22.55 11.75 27.28
N LEU A 403 22.13 12.20 28.46
CA LEU A 403 22.54 11.57 29.73
C LEU A 403 21.31 11.23 30.56
N LYS A 404 20.84 9.98 30.48
CA LYS A 404 20.00 9.44 31.56
C LYS A 404 20.84 9.52 32.85
N GLU A 405 20.32 10.25 33.84
CA GLU A 405 20.73 10.20 35.26
C GLU A 405 22.10 10.83 35.63
N SER A 406 22.16 12.15 35.87
CA SER A 406 23.18 12.76 36.76
C SER A 406 22.86 14.21 37.14
N TRP A 407 23.35 14.69 38.28
CA TRP A 407 23.14 16.04 38.81
C TRP A 407 23.74 17.17 37.92
N MET A 408 24.41 16.83 36.81
CA MET A 408 24.89 17.75 35.76
C MET A 408 23.78 18.37 34.89
N HIS A 409 22.55 17.85 34.96
CA HIS A 409 21.42 18.31 34.14
C HIS A 409 21.11 19.81 34.22
N ALA A 410 21.23 20.42 35.40
CA ALA A 410 20.86 21.83 35.56
C ALA A 410 21.91 22.80 34.97
N PHE A 411 23.20 22.46 35.08
CA PHE A 411 24.28 23.27 34.52
C PHE A 411 24.31 23.19 32.99
N GLU A 412 24.21 21.97 32.43
CA GLU A 412 24.15 21.77 30.98
C GLU A 412 22.88 22.38 30.36
N GLN A 413 21.74 22.36 31.06
CA GLN A 413 20.53 23.03 30.57
C GLN A 413 20.69 24.56 30.48
N ASN A 414 21.44 25.17 31.41
CA ASN A 414 21.69 26.61 31.35
C ASN A 414 22.66 26.97 30.22
N GLU A 415 23.74 26.22 30.04
CA GLU A 415 24.68 26.42 28.92
C GLU A 415 23.99 26.21 27.56
N ILE A 416 23.12 25.20 27.44
CA ILE A 416 22.37 24.94 26.22
C ILE A 416 21.32 26.04 25.97
N LYS A 417 20.64 26.53 27.00
CA LYS A 417 19.72 27.67 26.85
C LYS A 417 20.46 28.93 26.40
N GLU A 418 21.60 29.23 27.00
CA GLU A 418 22.44 30.37 26.61
C GLU A 418 22.94 30.21 25.16
N PHE A 419 23.34 28.99 24.78
CA PHE A 419 23.71 28.66 23.41
C PHE A 419 22.57 28.94 22.42
N HIS A 420 21.36 28.47 22.72
CA HIS A 420 20.19 28.70 21.87
C HIS A 420 19.90 30.20 21.72
N GLN A 421 19.95 30.96 22.83
CA GLN A 421 19.73 32.41 22.81
C GLN A 421 20.78 33.16 21.98
N LEU A 422 22.05 32.80 22.10
CA LEU A 422 23.13 33.40 21.32
C LEU A 422 23.00 33.07 19.82
N TYR A 423 22.63 31.82 19.51
CA TYR A 423 22.40 31.39 18.14
C TYR A 423 21.19 32.09 17.51
N GLU A 424 20.08 32.18 18.22
CA GLU A 424 18.88 32.89 17.78
C GLU A 424 19.18 34.37 17.52
N ALA A 425 19.89 35.04 18.43
CA ALA A 425 20.32 36.43 18.23
C ALA A 425 21.23 36.59 17.00
N ALA A 426 22.12 35.61 16.74
CA ALA A 426 22.96 35.61 15.54
C ALA A 426 22.13 35.43 14.27
N PHE A 427 21.13 34.54 14.31
CA PHE A 427 20.21 34.30 13.20
C PHE A 427 19.34 35.53 12.90
N GLU A 428 18.83 36.21 13.92
CA GLU A 428 18.11 37.48 13.75
C GLU A 428 19.00 38.56 13.12
N CYS A 429 20.27 38.68 13.55
CA CYS A 429 21.22 39.61 12.93
C CYS A 429 21.44 39.28 11.45
N PHE A 430 21.53 37.99 11.11
CA PHE A 430 21.64 37.54 9.73
C PHE A 430 20.40 37.92 8.91
N GLN A 431 19.20 37.71 9.44
CA GLN A 431 17.94 38.08 8.78
C GLN A 431 17.80 39.59 8.53
N HIS A 432 18.24 40.42 9.49
CA HIS A 432 18.22 41.87 9.36
C HIS A 432 19.38 42.44 8.50
N GLY A 433 20.28 41.57 8.01
CA GLY A 433 21.41 41.95 7.16
C GLY A 433 22.63 42.51 7.89
N ASP A 434 22.67 42.44 9.21
CA ASP A 434 23.85 42.76 10.03
C ASP A 434 24.77 41.54 10.14
N HIS A 435 25.39 41.21 9.01
CA HIS A 435 26.28 40.06 8.89
C HIS A 435 27.56 40.19 9.75
N LYS A 436 28.03 41.41 10.04
CA LYS A 436 29.21 41.62 10.89
C LYS A 436 28.92 41.22 12.33
N ARG A 437 27.77 41.64 12.87
CA ARG A 437 27.32 41.25 14.21
C ARG A 437 27.01 39.76 14.30
N CYS A 438 26.38 39.18 13.27
CA CYS A 438 26.17 37.74 13.17
C CYS A 438 27.48 36.95 13.30
N ILE A 439 28.52 37.31 12.53
CA ILE A 439 29.83 36.62 12.59
C ILE A 439 30.47 36.78 13.97
N LYS A 440 30.36 37.96 14.60
CA LYS A 440 30.88 38.18 15.95
C LYS A 440 30.21 37.24 16.97
N LEU A 441 28.87 37.19 16.97
CA LEU A 441 28.10 36.32 17.86
C LEU A 441 28.44 34.84 17.65
N LEU A 442 28.58 34.39 16.40
CA LEU A 442 28.95 33.00 16.09
C LEU A 442 30.40 32.67 16.48
N ASN A 443 31.33 33.62 16.40
CA ASN A 443 32.68 33.43 16.91
C ASN A 443 32.72 33.38 18.44
N ASP A 444 31.92 34.21 19.11
CA ASP A 444 31.81 34.20 20.57
C ASP A 444 31.18 32.88 21.04
N LEU A 445 30.21 32.35 20.29
CA LEU A 445 29.64 31.02 20.49
C LEU A 445 30.71 29.94 20.28
N HIS A 446 31.46 29.93 19.18
CA HIS A 446 32.55 28.96 18.97
C HIS A 446 33.64 29.00 20.05
N LYS A 447 33.98 30.16 20.61
CA LYS A 447 34.98 30.26 21.68
C LYS A 447 34.50 29.66 23.00
N LYS A 448 33.19 29.74 23.27
CA LYS A 448 32.58 29.18 24.47
C LYS A 448 32.40 27.67 24.37
N MET A 449 32.25 27.13 23.17
CA MET A 449 31.91 25.73 22.95
C MET A 449 33.14 24.87 22.61
N ASN A 450 33.17 23.66 23.18
CA ASN A 450 34.23 22.68 22.93
C ASN A 450 33.82 21.60 21.88
N PHE A 451 32.70 21.81 21.17
CA PHE A 451 32.18 20.87 20.17
C PHE A 451 31.85 21.56 18.84
N GLU A 452 31.90 20.80 17.75
CA GLU A 452 31.56 21.27 16.40
C GLU A 452 30.04 21.36 16.20
N ASP A 453 29.56 22.49 15.66
CA ASP A 453 28.15 22.71 15.34
C ASP A 453 27.97 23.08 13.85
N PRO A 454 27.72 22.09 12.97
CA PRO A 454 27.64 22.33 11.52
C PRO A 454 26.63 23.42 11.10
N PRO A 455 25.45 23.55 11.72
CA PRO A 455 24.51 24.64 11.41
C PRO A 455 25.07 26.04 11.74
N SER A 456 25.84 26.20 12.82
CA SER A 456 26.54 27.46 13.12
C SER A 456 27.62 27.77 12.11
N ASP A 457 28.40 26.77 11.69
CA ASP A 457 29.41 26.92 10.64
C ASP A 457 28.79 27.29 9.30
N SER A 458 27.69 26.65 8.94
CA SER A 458 26.95 26.93 7.71
C SER A 458 26.40 28.37 7.72
N LEU A 459 25.79 28.81 8.84
CA LEU A 459 25.34 30.19 9.00
C LEU A 459 26.50 31.20 8.93
N MET A 460 27.63 30.91 9.57
CA MET A 460 28.81 31.78 9.52
C MET A 460 29.39 31.88 8.10
N LYS A 461 29.49 30.78 7.36
CA LYS A 461 29.94 30.77 5.96
C LYS A 461 29.03 31.63 5.09
N ARG A 462 27.70 31.50 5.24
CA ARG A 462 26.73 32.33 4.52
C ARG A 462 26.85 33.80 4.87
N ALA A 463 27.00 34.16 6.15
CA ALA A 463 27.19 35.54 6.58
C ALA A 463 28.46 36.17 5.99
N LYS A 464 29.56 35.41 5.93
CA LYS A 464 30.81 35.86 5.27
C LYS A 464 30.61 36.08 3.77
N LEU A 465 29.94 35.17 3.09
CA LEU A 465 29.63 35.30 1.66
C LEU A 465 28.76 36.53 1.37
N MET A 466 27.76 36.80 2.21
CA MET A 466 26.90 38.00 2.06
C MET A 466 27.69 39.30 2.22
N LEU A 467 28.69 39.36 3.11
CA LEU A 467 29.58 40.53 3.22
C LEU A 467 30.41 40.73 1.94
N ILE A 468 31.02 39.65 1.43
CA ILE A 468 31.81 39.68 0.19
C ILE A 468 30.95 40.11 -1.00
N LEU A 469 29.72 39.60 -1.11
CA LEU A 469 28.80 39.97 -2.18
C LEU A 469 28.37 41.43 -2.08
N LYS A 470 28.09 41.94 -0.88
CA LYS A 470 27.71 43.34 -0.66
C LYS A 470 28.84 44.31 -0.98
N GLU A 471 30.09 43.93 -0.71
CA GLU A 471 31.28 44.72 -1.05
C GLU A 471 31.56 44.75 -2.55
N ASN A 472 31.33 43.64 -3.26
CA ASN A 472 31.63 43.52 -4.69
C ASN A 472 30.47 43.90 -5.62
N ILE A 473 29.22 43.81 -5.16
CA ILE A 473 28.01 44.09 -5.96
C ILE A 473 26.99 44.88 -5.11
N PRO A 474 27.18 46.21 -4.95
CA PRO A 474 26.34 47.05 -4.08
C PRO A 474 24.87 47.16 -4.52
N SER A 475 24.60 46.92 -5.81
CA SER A 475 23.26 46.96 -6.41
C SER A 475 22.46 45.67 -6.24
N LEU A 476 23.06 44.61 -5.67
CA LEU A 476 22.40 43.33 -5.51
C LEU A 476 21.43 43.41 -4.32
N ASN A 477 20.13 43.29 -4.59
CA ASN A 477 19.13 43.15 -3.53
C ASN A 477 19.24 41.74 -2.92
N LEU A 478 20.04 41.62 -1.86
CA LEU A 478 20.38 40.35 -1.20
C LEU A 478 19.16 39.62 -0.61
N SER A 479 18.01 40.31 -0.49
CA SER A 479 16.74 39.74 -0.05
C SER A 479 16.09 38.79 -1.08
N ASP A 480 16.46 38.94 -2.36
CA ASP A 480 15.96 38.22 -3.54
C ASP A 480 16.89 37.09 -4.01
N LEU A 481 18.13 37.04 -3.52
CA LEU A 481 19.01 35.92 -3.79
C LEU A 481 18.57 34.71 -2.95
N ASP A 482 17.86 33.78 -3.57
CA ASP A 482 17.99 32.38 -3.19
C ASP A 482 19.44 31.98 -3.49
N ILE A 483 20.31 32.04 -2.49
CA ILE A 483 21.66 31.45 -2.57
C ILE A 483 21.55 29.92 -2.41
N ALA A 484 20.49 29.34 -3.01
CA ALA A 484 20.17 27.94 -3.01
C ALA A 484 20.69 27.27 -4.28
#